data_AF-A0AAU6I3C0-F1
#
_entry.id   AF-A0AAU6I3C0-F1
#
_cell.length_a   1.000
_cell.length_b   1.000
_cell.length_c   1.000
_cell.angle_alpha   90.00
_cell.angle_beta   90.00
_cell.angle_gamma   90.00
#
_symmetry.space_group_name_H-M   'P 1'
#
loop_
_entity.id
_entity.type
_entity.pdbx_description
1 polymer ?
#
loop_
_entity_poly.entity_id
_entity_poly.type
_entity_poly.pdbx_seq_one_letter_code
_entity_poly.pdbx_strand_id
1 'polypeptide(L)'
;MSVWPAWEVREHDSVTRWFSVRIDFADGARVDVLAVTVGEGVSIEDVQARPPLSLDDLTALADWIEEPLVEACGGGAAPRAGSPAGPLSGRVRGVWPRGVEGRRLVAEEYRAAQRDGADPVLAVMCATGHSRRRSLRLIAGARDEGFLTPRHVRR
;
A
#
# COMPACT_ATOMS: atom_id res chain seq x y z
N MET A 1 -8.94 2.87 -14.08
CA MET A 1 -9.22 1.89 -13.02
C MET A 1 -10.44 2.35 -12.26
N SER A 2 -11.34 1.42 -11.96
CA SER A 2 -12.60 1.69 -11.28
C SER A 2 -12.86 0.61 -10.24
N VAL A 3 -13.37 1.00 -9.07
CA VAL A 3 -13.76 0.09 -7.98
C VAL A 3 -15.19 0.40 -7.59
N TRP A 4 -16.00 -0.64 -7.42
CA TRP A 4 -17.36 -0.48 -6.93
C TRP A 4 -17.75 -1.63 -5.99
N PRO A 5 -18.60 -1.35 -4.98
CA PRO A 5 -19.16 -2.38 -4.14
C PRO A 5 -20.05 -3.31 -4.97
N ALA A 6 -19.93 -4.62 -4.75
CA ALA A 6 -20.76 -5.63 -5.39
C ALA A 6 -21.87 -6.10 -4.45
N TRP A 7 -21.49 -6.64 -3.29
CA TRP A 7 -22.43 -7.19 -2.29
C TRP A 7 -21.90 -6.96 -0.87
N GLU A 8 -22.82 -6.95 0.10
CA GLU A 8 -22.50 -6.92 1.52
C GLU A 8 -23.33 -7.98 2.23
N VAL A 9 -22.69 -8.78 3.07
CA VAL A 9 -23.33 -9.75 3.96
C VAL A 9 -22.97 -9.39 5.39
N ARG A 10 -23.97 -9.37 6.27
CA ARG A 10 -23.81 -9.08 7.70
C ARG A 10 -24.17 -10.33 8.49
N GLU A 11 -23.21 -10.88 9.22
CA GLU A 11 -23.40 -12.04 10.10
C GLU A 11 -22.87 -11.73 11.49
N HIS A 12 -23.74 -11.83 12.49
CA HIS A 12 -23.43 -11.49 13.88
C HIS A 12 -22.79 -10.09 13.98
N ASP A 13 -21.53 -10.01 14.45
CA ASP A 13 -20.74 -8.79 14.59
C ASP A 13 -19.76 -8.56 13.43
N SER A 14 -19.86 -9.34 12.35
CA SER A 14 -18.98 -9.26 11.18
C SER A 14 -19.71 -8.79 9.94
N VAL A 15 -19.00 -8.00 9.12
CA VAL A 15 -19.48 -7.57 7.82
C VAL A 15 -18.49 -8.04 6.77
N THR A 16 -18.98 -8.83 5.83
CA THR A 16 -18.24 -9.27 4.65
C THR A 16 -18.68 -8.43 3.46
N ARG A 17 -17.73 -7.80 2.78
CA ARG A 17 -18.00 -6.96 1.60
C ARG A 17 -17.25 -7.48 0.40
N TRP A 18 -17.94 -7.53 -0.73
CA TRP A 18 -17.36 -7.83 -2.03
C TRP A 18 -17.19 -6.55 -2.83
N PHE A 19 -16.05 -6.45 -3.50
CA PHE A 19 -15.69 -5.35 -4.37
C PHE A 19 -15.31 -5.90 -5.74
N SER A 20 -15.86 -5.27 -6.78
CA SER A 20 -15.40 -5.48 -8.14
C SER A 20 -14.41 -4.38 -8.49
N VAL A 21 -13.22 -4.78 -8.95
CA VAL A 21 -12.18 -3.88 -9.44
C VAL A 21 -11.97 -4.14 -10.91
N ARG A 22 -11.98 -3.09 -11.73
CA ARG A 22 -11.65 -3.15 -13.15
C ARG A 22 -10.49 -2.25 -13.49
N ILE A 23 -9.55 -2.82 -14.24
CA ILE A 23 -8.40 -2.12 -14.81
C ILE A 23 -8.45 -2.31 -16.32
N ASP A 24 -8.63 -1.21 -17.03
CA ASP A 24 -8.55 -1.15 -18.49
C ASP A 24 -7.21 -0.50 -18.88
N PHE A 25 -6.52 -1.13 -19.82
CA PHE A 25 -5.25 -0.65 -20.38
C PHE A 25 -5.48 -0.05 -21.77
N ALA A 26 -4.59 0.85 -22.19
CA ALA A 26 -4.72 1.57 -23.46
C ALA A 26 -4.61 0.66 -24.69
N ASP A 27 -3.96 -0.49 -24.55
CA ASP A 27 -3.82 -1.52 -25.57
C ASP A 27 -5.05 -2.45 -25.67
N GLY A 28 -6.09 -2.19 -24.90
CA GLY A 28 -7.30 -3.00 -24.82
C GLY A 28 -7.17 -4.21 -23.90
N ALA A 29 -6.04 -4.38 -23.20
CA ALA A 29 -5.95 -5.35 -22.13
C ALA A 29 -6.91 -4.96 -20.99
N ARG A 30 -7.41 -5.96 -20.28
CA ARG A 30 -8.34 -5.78 -19.18
C ARG A 30 -8.15 -6.81 -18.09
N VAL A 31 -8.24 -6.36 -16.85
CA VAL A 31 -8.25 -7.21 -15.66
C VAL A 31 -9.48 -6.84 -14.82
N ASP A 32 -10.28 -7.84 -14.50
CA ASP A 32 -11.38 -7.78 -13.54
C ASP A 32 -10.99 -8.62 -12.30
N VAL A 33 -11.19 -8.07 -11.11
CA VAL A 33 -10.88 -8.73 -9.83
C VAL A 33 -12.10 -8.69 -8.93
N LEU A 34 -12.41 -9.82 -8.29
CA LEU A 34 -13.35 -9.91 -7.19
C LEU A 34 -12.58 -10.02 -5.87
N ALA A 35 -12.65 -8.95 -5.08
CA ALA A 35 -12.01 -8.88 -3.77
C ALA A 35 -13.06 -8.92 -2.66
N VAL A 36 -12.69 -9.52 -1.53
CA VAL A 36 -13.54 -9.68 -0.36
C VAL A 36 -12.82 -9.15 0.86
N THR A 37 -13.53 -8.37 1.67
CA THR A 37 -13.02 -7.93 2.98
C THR A 37 -13.82 -8.55 4.10
N VAL A 38 -13.12 -9.14 5.07
CA VAL A 38 -13.69 -9.65 6.34
C VAL A 38 -12.84 -9.11 7.48
N GLY A 39 -13.43 -8.28 8.35
CA GLY A 39 -12.66 -7.58 9.39
C GLY A 39 -11.57 -6.69 8.78
N GLU A 40 -10.31 -6.89 9.17
CA GLU A 40 -9.14 -6.19 8.61
C GLU A 40 -8.49 -6.95 7.43
N GLY A 41 -8.98 -8.15 7.11
CA GLY A 41 -8.43 -8.99 6.05
C GLY A 41 -9.02 -8.70 4.69
N VAL A 42 -8.19 -8.87 3.64
CA VAL A 42 -8.59 -8.84 2.23
C VAL A 42 -8.22 -10.17 1.58
N SER A 43 -9.17 -10.78 0.88
CA SER A 43 -9.00 -11.98 0.06
C SER A 43 -9.37 -11.70 -1.39
N ILE A 44 -8.70 -12.36 -2.34
CA ILE A 44 -9.07 -12.33 -3.75
C ILE A 44 -9.77 -13.64 -4.08
N GLU A 45 -11.03 -13.58 -4.50
CA GLU A 45 -11.83 -14.76 -4.83
C GLU A 45 -11.77 -15.12 -6.30
N ASP A 46 -11.64 -14.12 -7.18
CA ASP A 46 -11.53 -14.34 -8.62
C ASP A 46 -10.69 -13.26 -9.31
N VAL A 47 -9.98 -13.66 -10.36
CA VAL A 47 -9.21 -12.77 -11.24
C VAL A 47 -9.41 -13.22 -12.69
N GLN A 48 -9.98 -12.34 -13.50
CA GLN A 48 -10.21 -12.56 -14.92
C GLN A 48 -9.41 -11.55 -15.72
N ALA A 49 -8.56 -12.02 -16.63
CA ALA A 49 -7.70 -11.15 -17.42
C ALA A 49 -7.69 -11.50 -18.90
N ARG A 50 -7.59 -10.48 -19.74
CA ARG A 50 -7.40 -10.60 -21.18
C ARG A 50 -6.33 -9.59 -21.61
N PRO A 51 -5.16 -10.03 -22.10
CA PRO A 51 -4.68 -11.42 -22.17
C PRO A 51 -4.47 -12.07 -20.78
N PRO A 52 -4.24 -13.40 -20.70
CA PRO A 52 -3.94 -14.07 -19.44
C PRO A 52 -2.72 -13.46 -18.73
N LEU A 53 -2.81 -13.31 -17.41
CA LEU A 53 -1.71 -12.79 -16.60
C LEU A 53 -0.67 -13.87 -16.30
N SER A 54 0.59 -13.46 -16.24
CA SER A 54 1.63 -14.26 -15.61
C SER A 54 1.53 -14.18 -14.06
N LEU A 55 2.26 -15.05 -13.36
CA LEU A 55 2.34 -14.98 -11.89
C LEU A 55 3.04 -13.69 -11.40
N ASP A 56 3.99 -13.17 -12.18
CA ASP A 56 4.65 -11.90 -11.89
C ASP A 56 3.68 -10.72 -12.06
N ASP A 57 2.83 -10.75 -13.09
CA ASP A 57 1.82 -9.71 -13.30
C ASP A 57 0.70 -9.77 -12.26
N LEU A 58 0.30 -10.97 -11.82
CA LEU A 58 -0.63 -11.13 -10.70
C LEU A 58 -0.07 -10.52 -9.41
N THR A 59 1.25 -10.61 -9.24
CA THR A 59 1.93 -9.99 -8.10
C THR A 59 1.94 -8.46 -8.20
N ALA A 60 2.14 -7.91 -9.39
CA ALA A 60 2.05 -6.47 -9.63
C ALA A 60 0.61 -5.95 -9.48
N LEU A 61 -0.39 -6.75 -9.89
CA LEU A 61 -1.81 -6.44 -9.74
C LEU A 61 -2.20 -6.18 -8.29
N ALA A 62 -1.68 -6.97 -7.35
CA ALA A 62 -1.94 -6.79 -5.92
C ALA A 62 -1.56 -5.37 -5.44
N ASP A 63 -0.47 -4.81 -5.97
CA ASP A 63 -0.02 -3.46 -5.60
C ASP A 63 -0.91 -2.36 -6.18
N TRP A 64 -1.52 -2.64 -7.34
CA TRP A 64 -2.40 -1.70 -8.04
C TRP A 64 -3.79 -1.62 -7.40
N ILE A 65 -4.28 -2.69 -6.79
CA ILE A 65 -5.62 -2.75 -6.19
C ILE A 65 -5.64 -2.44 -4.68
N GLU A 66 -4.50 -2.45 -3.99
CA GLU A 66 -4.38 -2.20 -2.54
C GLU A 66 -5.02 -0.85 -2.13
N GLU A 67 -4.54 0.25 -2.70
CA GLU A 67 -4.99 1.61 -2.36
C GLU A 67 -6.48 1.86 -2.72
N PRO A 68 -6.95 1.51 -3.94
CA PRO A 68 -8.37 1.61 -4.28
C PRO A 68 -9.32 0.82 -3.37
N LEU A 69 -8.92 -0.37 -2.90
CA LEU A 69 -9.74 -1.16 -1.99
C LEU A 69 -9.80 -0.52 -0.59
N VAL A 70 -8.69 0.05 -0.10
CA VAL A 70 -8.66 0.79 1.17
C VAL A 70 -9.60 2.00 1.14
N GLU A 71 -9.60 2.74 0.04
CA GLU A 71 -10.51 3.87 -0.17
C GLU A 71 -11.97 3.42 -0.19
N ALA A 72 -12.28 2.35 -0.93
CA ALA A 72 -13.64 1.81 -1.07
C ALA A 72 -14.19 1.22 0.24
N CYS A 73 -13.32 0.70 1.13
CA CYS A 73 -13.71 0.18 2.45
C CYS A 73 -14.06 1.29 3.46
N GLY A 74 -13.95 2.57 3.09
CA GLY A 74 -14.22 3.69 3.99
C GLY A 74 -13.04 4.07 4.87
N GLY A 75 -11.79 3.84 4.41
CA GLY A 75 -10.53 4.23 5.07
C GLY A 75 -10.32 5.73 5.33
N GLY A 76 -11.36 6.55 5.20
CA GLY A 76 -11.45 7.93 5.67
C GLY A 76 -11.95 8.05 7.11
N ALA A 77 -11.49 7.20 8.03
CA ALA A 77 -11.72 7.43 9.46
C ALA A 77 -10.64 8.40 9.99
N ALA A 78 -11.03 9.66 10.17
CA ALA A 78 -10.24 10.63 10.94
C ALA A 78 -9.83 10.02 12.29
N PRO A 79 -8.58 10.18 12.75
CA PRO A 79 -8.16 9.60 14.01
C PRO A 79 -8.93 10.24 15.16
N ARG A 80 -9.72 9.43 15.87
CA ARG A 80 -10.34 9.82 17.15
C ARG A 80 -9.19 10.11 18.13
N ALA A 81 -9.10 11.37 18.54
CA ALA A 81 -8.14 11.83 19.54
C ALA A 81 -8.34 11.10 20.87
N GLY A 82 -7.25 10.62 21.46
CA GLY A 82 -7.28 10.14 22.84
C GLY A 82 -6.10 9.29 23.33
N SER A 83 -4.87 9.81 23.34
CA SER A 83 -3.98 9.82 24.53
C SER A 83 -2.52 10.15 24.19
N PRO A 84 -1.75 10.74 25.14
CA PRO A 84 -0.58 11.55 24.84
C PRO A 84 0.75 10.85 25.16
N ALA A 85 1.67 10.80 24.20
CA ALA A 85 3.09 10.65 24.47
C ALA A 85 3.95 11.16 23.29
N GLY A 86 4.63 12.29 23.50
CA GLY A 86 5.77 12.75 22.69
C GLY A 86 5.43 13.65 21.49
N PRO A 87 6.14 14.78 21.29
CA PRO A 87 5.87 15.72 20.20
C PRO A 87 6.42 15.16 18.89
N LEU A 88 5.67 14.26 18.25
CA LEU A 88 5.78 14.08 16.81
C LEU A 88 4.87 15.13 16.18
N SER A 89 5.47 16.25 15.75
CA SER A 89 4.80 17.24 14.93
C SER A 89 3.94 16.54 13.90
N GLY A 90 2.62 16.68 14.06
CA GLY A 90 1.63 16.17 13.13
C GLY A 90 1.87 16.80 11.77
N ARG A 91 2.68 16.13 10.95
CA ARG A 91 2.66 16.36 9.52
C ARG A 91 1.36 15.75 9.05
N VAL A 92 0.46 16.64 8.64
CA VAL A 92 -0.73 16.38 7.84
C VAL A 92 -0.42 15.18 6.94
N ARG A 93 -1.27 14.13 7.02
CA ARG A 93 -1.17 12.91 6.22
C ARG A 93 -1.38 13.29 4.75
N GLY A 94 -0.37 13.92 4.16
CA GLY A 94 -0.36 14.43 2.81
C GLY A 94 -0.16 13.28 1.85
N VAL A 95 -0.78 13.39 0.68
CA VAL A 95 -0.51 12.52 -0.47
C VAL A 95 1.00 12.43 -0.65
N TRP A 96 1.58 11.24 -0.43
CA TRP A 96 3.03 11.07 -0.51
C TRP A 96 3.50 11.45 -1.92
N PRO A 97 4.54 12.28 -2.06
CA PRO A 97 5.02 12.67 -3.39
C PRO A 97 5.42 11.43 -4.20
N ARG A 98 4.99 11.34 -5.45
CA ARG A 98 5.44 10.27 -6.35
C ARG A 98 6.79 10.63 -6.97
N GLY A 99 7.54 9.62 -7.44
CA GLY A 99 8.83 9.85 -8.12
C GLY A 99 9.99 10.15 -7.18
N VAL A 100 10.96 10.95 -7.64
CA VAL A 100 12.24 11.22 -6.95
C VAL A 100 12.03 11.85 -5.57
N GLU A 101 11.11 12.80 -5.44
CA GLU A 101 10.77 13.44 -4.16
C GLU A 101 10.23 12.43 -3.13
N GLY A 102 9.43 11.46 -3.58
CA GLY A 102 8.94 10.38 -2.73
C GLY A 102 10.06 9.47 -2.23
N ARG A 103 11.01 9.15 -3.09
CA ARG A 103 12.18 8.32 -2.74
C ARG A 103 13.12 9.05 -1.78
N ARG A 104 13.29 10.35 -1.95
CA ARG A 104 14.04 11.20 -1.04
C ARG A 104 13.43 11.20 0.36
N LEU A 105 12.10 11.36 0.46
CA LEU A 105 11.40 11.38 1.73
C LEU A 105 11.45 10.01 2.44
N VAL A 106 11.36 8.90 1.68
CA VAL A 106 11.58 7.54 2.20
C VAL A 106 12.99 7.39 2.76
N ALA A 107 14.01 7.93 2.07
CA ALA A 107 15.39 7.87 2.53
C ALA A 107 15.64 8.74 3.77
N GLU A 108 14.95 9.87 3.91
CA GLU A 108 15.02 10.72 5.10
C GLU A 108 14.46 10.00 6.33
N GLU A 109 13.27 9.40 6.23
CA GLU A 109 12.65 8.63 7.31
C GLU A 109 13.48 7.40 7.68
N TYR A 110 14.00 6.68 6.68
CA TYR A 110 14.89 5.54 6.89
C TYR A 110 16.17 5.93 7.66
N ARG A 111 16.79 7.05 7.29
CA ARG A 111 18.00 7.55 7.98
C ARG A 111 17.72 8.13 9.36
N ALA A 112 16.56 8.75 9.57
CA ALA A 112 16.16 9.22 10.89
C ALA A 112 16.07 8.04 11.86
N ALA A 113 15.32 7.00 11.48
CA ALA A 113 15.20 5.79 12.27
C ALA A 113 16.55 5.10 12.53
N GLN A 114 17.46 5.05 11.55
CA GLN A 114 18.81 4.51 11.76
C GLN A 114 19.62 5.31 12.78
N ARG A 115 19.55 6.64 12.75
CA ARG A 115 20.24 7.51 13.72
C ARG A 115 19.67 7.32 15.12
N ASP A 116 18.38 7.08 15.22
CA ASP A 116 17.65 6.89 16.47
C ASP A 116 17.74 5.43 16.99
N GLY A 117 18.40 4.52 16.25
CA GLY A 117 18.52 3.10 16.61
C GLY A 117 17.20 2.31 16.50
N ALA A 118 16.18 2.85 15.83
CA ALA A 118 14.89 2.23 15.61
C ALA A 118 14.88 1.35 14.33
N ASP A 119 13.84 0.51 14.15
CA ASP A 119 13.64 -0.26 12.92
C ASP A 119 13.31 0.67 11.74
N PRO A 120 14.22 0.82 10.75
CA PRO A 120 14.01 1.73 9.63
C PRO A 120 12.88 1.32 8.69
N VAL A 121 12.59 0.02 8.59
CA VAL A 121 11.50 -0.48 7.75
C VAL A 121 10.17 -0.12 8.38
N LEU A 122 10.05 -0.30 9.70
CA LEU A 122 8.86 0.06 10.45
C LEU A 122 8.61 1.57 10.40
N ALA A 123 9.65 2.40 10.52
CA ALA A 123 9.51 3.85 10.40
C ALA A 123 8.96 4.28 9.05
N VAL A 124 9.46 3.70 7.95
CA VAL A 124 8.94 3.95 6.60
C VAL A 124 7.49 3.48 6.48
N MET A 125 7.14 2.30 7.02
CA MET A 125 5.75 1.82 7.03
C MET A 125 4.82 2.81 7.74
N CYS A 126 5.20 3.28 8.93
CA CYS A 126 4.42 4.25 9.69
C CYS A 126 4.30 5.60 8.98
N ALA A 127 5.38 6.06 8.34
CA ALA A 127 5.41 7.34 7.64
C ALA A 127 4.59 7.32 6.34
N THR A 128 4.65 6.22 5.58
CA THR A 128 3.97 6.13 4.27
C THR A 128 2.59 5.47 4.33
N GLY A 129 2.25 4.76 5.41
CA GLY A 129 1.02 3.98 5.53
C GLY A 129 0.98 2.74 4.64
N HIS A 130 2.13 2.23 4.19
CA HIS A 130 2.20 1.10 3.25
C HIS A 130 2.54 -0.20 3.96
N SER A 131 2.14 -1.31 3.35
CA SER A 131 2.57 -2.66 3.78
C SER A 131 4.10 -2.80 3.78
N ARG A 132 4.59 -3.77 4.56
CA ARG A 132 6.03 -4.05 4.71
C ARG A 132 6.73 -4.29 3.37
N ARG A 133 6.09 -5.06 2.49
CA ARG A 133 6.61 -5.37 1.14
C ARG A 133 6.76 -4.11 0.27
N ARG A 134 5.74 -3.25 0.26
CA ARG A 134 5.75 -1.99 -0.50
C ARG A 134 6.78 -1.00 0.06
N SER A 135 6.90 -0.91 1.39
CA SER A 135 7.94 -0.13 2.06
C SER A 135 9.35 -0.59 1.68
N LEU A 136 9.60 -1.90 1.62
CA LEU A 136 10.89 -2.44 1.18
C LEU A 136 11.23 -2.10 -0.27
N ARG A 137 10.23 -2.10 -1.18
CA ARG A 137 10.42 -1.66 -2.58
C ARG A 137 10.72 -0.17 -2.69
N LEU A 138 10.05 0.67 -1.90
CA LEU A 138 10.37 2.10 -1.84
C LEU A 138 11.79 2.35 -1.34
N ILE A 139 12.22 1.61 -0.31
CA ILE A 139 13.60 1.67 0.20
C ILE A 139 14.59 1.18 -0.87
N ALA A 140 14.27 0.13 -1.63
CA ALA A 140 15.10 -0.33 -2.74
C ALA A 140 15.22 0.74 -3.84
N GLY A 141 14.09 1.31 -4.29
CA GLY A 141 14.11 2.39 -5.28
C GLY A 141 14.84 3.64 -4.80
N ALA A 142 14.81 3.94 -3.50
CA ALA A 142 15.63 5.02 -2.91
C ALA A 142 17.13 4.70 -2.88
N ARG A 143 17.52 3.42 -2.77
CA ARG A 143 18.92 2.99 -2.92
C ARG A 143 19.38 3.13 -4.36
N ASP A 144 18.57 2.71 -5.32
CA ASP A 144 18.92 2.76 -6.75
C ASP A 144 19.16 4.20 -7.22
N GLU A 145 18.40 5.15 -6.67
CA GLU A 145 18.56 6.59 -6.92
C GLU A 145 19.76 7.21 -6.16
N GLY A 146 20.51 6.42 -5.38
CA GLY A 146 21.64 6.89 -4.58
C GLY A 146 21.26 7.62 -3.29
N PHE A 147 19.98 7.68 -2.93
CA PHE A 147 19.54 8.28 -1.68
C PHE A 147 19.78 7.41 -0.45
N LEU A 148 20.20 6.16 -0.57
CA LEU A 148 20.56 5.32 0.57
C LEU A 148 21.82 4.53 0.27
N THR A 149 22.65 4.27 1.29
CA THR A 149 23.84 3.44 1.11
C THR A 149 23.47 2.06 0.60
N PRO A 150 24.13 1.56 -0.47
CA PRO A 150 23.96 0.19 -0.91
C PRO A 150 24.24 -0.77 0.26
N ARG A 151 23.43 -1.82 0.37
CA ARG A 151 23.83 -2.95 1.23
C ARG A 151 25.03 -3.59 0.53
N HIS A 152 26.21 -3.44 1.11
CA HIS A 152 27.41 -4.14 0.66
C HIS A 152 27.09 -5.63 0.49
N VAL A 153 27.04 -6.09 -0.75
CA VAL A 153 27.11 -7.51 -1.06
C VAL A 153 28.58 -7.88 -0.85
N ARG A 154 28.89 -8.48 0.31
CA ARG A 154 30.13 -9.25 0.40
C ARG A 154 30.02 -10.36 -0.65
N ARG A 155 30.99 -10.34 -1.56
CA ARG A 155 31.26 -11.36 -2.59
C ARG A 155 31.20 -12.77 -2.02
#